data_AF-A0A7L5XZF6-F1
#
_entry.id   AF-A0A7L5XZF6-F1
#
_cell.length_a   1.000
_cell.length_b   1.000
_cell.length_c   1.000
_cell.angle_alpha   90.00
_cell.angle_beta   90.00
_cell.angle_gamma   90.00
#
_symmetry.space_group_name_H-M   'P 1'
#
loop_
_entity.id
_entity.type
_entity.pdbx_description
1 polymer ?
#
loop_
_entity_poly.entity_id
_entity_poly.type
_entity_poly.pdbx_seq_one_letter_code
_entity_poly.pdbx_strand_id
1 'polypeptide(L)'
;MIDFWSSVLLMTGAYKGKPVPAHRPLRLGDPHFLRWLAIFRGVVGRVCTPEAAELFMDRASRIADSLRMASAQPLKRGDAPVLVAPLKREAER
;
A
#
# COMPACT_ATOMS: atom_id res chain seq x y z
N MET A 1 8.12 3.37 -11.33
CA MET A 1 8.39 2.79 -9.98
C MET A 1 9.36 3.63 -9.18
N ILE A 2 10.50 4.06 -9.75
CA ILE A 2 11.46 4.97 -9.08
C ILE A 2 10.78 6.29 -8.67
N ASP A 3 10.10 6.96 -9.62
CA ASP A 3 9.41 8.23 -9.33
C ASP A 3 8.34 8.11 -8.24
N PHE A 4 7.67 6.96 -8.19
CA PHE A 4 6.64 6.70 -7.18
C PHE A 4 7.25 6.66 -5.79
N TRP A 5 8.26 5.81 -5.58
CA TRP A 5 8.88 5.66 -4.27
C TRP A 5 9.69 6.89 -3.85
N SER A 6 10.32 7.60 -4.80
CA SER A 6 10.99 8.87 -4.51
C SER A 6 9.98 9.93 -4.08
N SER A 7 8.80 10.02 -4.71
CA SER A 7 7.72 10.91 -4.23
C SER A 7 7.19 10.51 -2.86
N VAL A 8 7.08 9.20 -2.61
CA VAL A 8 6.39 8.64 -1.44
C VAL A 8 7.21 8.74 -0.16
N LEU A 9 8.53 8.54 -0.24
CA LEU A 9 9.43 8.58 0.92
C LEU A 9 10.28 9.85 0.98
N LEU A 10 10.68 10.39 -0.17
CA LEU A 10 11.59 11.54 -0.24
C LEU A 10 10.89 12.83 -0.69
N MET A 11 9.56 12.79 -0.87
CA MET A 11 8.72 13.96 -1.18
C MET A 11 9.14 14.72 -2.45
N THR A 12 9.81 14.05 -3.39
CA THR A 12 10.32 14.68 -4.63
C THR A 12 9.23 15.21 -5.54
N GLY A 13 8.01 14.66 -5.44
CA GLY A 13 6.89 15.03 -6.29
C GLY A 13 7.03 14.59 -7.76
N ALA A 14 8.00 13.74 -8.09
CA ALA A 14 8.25 13.24 -9.45
C ALA A 14 7.07 12.43 -10.01
N TYR A 15 6.44 11.59 -9.19
CA TYR A 15 5.26 10.84 -9.58
C TYR A 15 3.99 11.70 -9.65
N LYS A 16 3.39 11.77 -10.83
CA LYS A 16 2.13 12.48 -11.11
C LYS A 16 0.91 11.57 -11.34
N GLY A 17 1.09 10.26 -11.23
CA GLY A 17 0.03 9.28 -11.46
C GLY A 17 -0.97 9.20 -10.32
N LYS A 18 -2.10 8.51 -10.57
CA LYS A 18 -3.15 8.27 -9.57
C LYS A 18 -3.24 6.75 -9.29
N PRO A 19 -2.76 6.26 -8.13
CA PRO A 19 -2.71 4.82 -7.85
C PRO A 19 -4.09 4.16 -7.86
N VAL A 20 -5.10 4.74 -7.19
CA VAL A 20 -6.44 4.13 -7.08
C VAL A 20 -7.08 3.82 -8.44
N PRO A 21 -7.17 4.76 -9.40
CA PRO A 21 -7.68 4.46 -10.75
C PRO A 21 -6.97 3.31 -11.47
N ALA A 22 -5.66 3.16 -11.26
CA ALA A 22 -4.89 2.09 -11.89
C ALA A 22 -5.19 0.70 -11.29
N HIS A 23 -5.55 0.63 -10.01
CA HIS A 23 -5.76 -0.65 -9.30
C HIS A 23 -7.23 -1.09 -9.27
N ARG A 24 -8.19 -0.15 -9.36
CA ARG A 24 -9.64 -0.44 -9.30
C ARG A 24 -10.12 -1.49 -10.32
N PRO A 25 -9.68 -1.50 -11.60
CA PRO A 25 -10.15 -2.49 -12.58
C PRO A 25 -9.75 -3.93 -12.25
N LEU A 26 -8.71 -4.12 -11.42
CA LEU A 26 -8.10 -5.42 -11.14
C LEU A 26 -8.85 -6.24 -10.07
N ARG A 27 -9.88 -5.66 -9.43
CA ARG A 27 -10.70 -6.32 -8.38
C ARG A 27 -9.85 -6.99 -7.29
N LEU A 28 -8.86 -6.26 -6.78
CA LEU A 28 -7.95 -6.76 -5.75
C LEU A 28 -8.65 -6.86 -4.39
N GLY A 29 -8.53 -8.01 -3.75
CA GLY A 29 -8.94 -8.25 -2.35
C GLY A 29 -7.77 -8.51 -1.40
N ASP A 30 -8.07 -8.63 -0.11
CA ASP A 30 -7.11 -8.78 1.00
C ASP A 30 -5.95 -9.76 0.74
N PRO A 31 -6.17 -10.99 0.17
CA PRO A 31 -5.07 -11.92 -0.08
C PRO A 31 -3.99 -11.37 -1.04
N HIS A 32 -4.37 -10.51 -1.97
CA HIS A 32 -3.44 -9.92 -2.93
C HIS A 32 -2.52 -8.90 -2.25
N PHE A 33 -3.09 -8.06 -1.38
CA PHE A 33 -2.34 -7.06 -0.64
C PHE A 33 -1.41 -7.70 0.40
N LEU A 34 -1.87 -8.74 1.09
CA LEU A 34 -1.04 -9.52 2.02
C LEU A 34 0.14 -10.19 1.29
N ARG A 35 -0.13 -10.85 0.16
CA ARG A 35 0.92 -11.46 -0.66
C ARG A 35 1.93 -10.44 -1.18
N TRP A 36 1.45 -9.29 -1.64
CA TRP A 36 2.31 -8.20 -2.11
C TRP A 36 3.21 -7.68 -0.99
N LEU A 37 2.66 -7.44 0.21
CA LEU A 37 3.44 -7.00 1.38
C LEU A 37 4.50 -8.02 1.79
N ALA A 38 4.17 -9.31 1.77
CA ALA A 38 5.13 -10.38 2.09
C ALA A 38 6.31 -10.41 1.10
N ILE A 39 6.02 -10.33 -0.21
CA ILE A 39 7.06 -10.27 -1.24
C ILE A 39 7.89 -8.99 -1.08
N PHE A 40 7.22 -7.85 -0.87
CA PHE A 40 7.89 -6.56 -0.74
C PHE A 40 8.82 -6.51 0.46
N ARG A 41 8.41 -7.06 1.62
CA ARG A 41 9.25 -7.22 2.81
C ARG A 41 10.55 -7.97 2.49
N GLY A 42 10.45 -9.08 1.77
CA GLY A 42 11.62 -9.87 1.36
C GLY A 42 12.54 -9.11 0.39
N VAL A 43 12.01 -8.19 -0.42
CA VAL A 43 12.83 -7.35 -1.30
C VAL A 43 13.54 -6.26 -0.51
N VAL A 44 12.81 -5.47 0.29
CA VAL A 44 13.41 -4.34 1.02
C VAL A 44 14.40 -4.82 2.07
N GLY A 45 14.16 -5.95 2.72
CA GLY A 45 15.12 -6.54 3.67
C GLY A 45 16.42 -7.03 3.02
N ARG A 46 16.44 -7.28 1.71
CA ARG A 46 17.66 -7.65 0.96
C ARG A 46 18.40 -6.47 0.36
N VAL A 47 17.68 -5.40 0.00
CA VAL A 47 18.22 -4.29 -0.81
C VAL A 47 18.56 -3.07 0.06
N CYS A 48 17.86 -2.88 1.17
CA CYS A 48 17.96 -1.69 2.01
C CYS A 48 18.67 -1.99 3.34
N THR A 49 19.13 -0.94 4.02
CA THR A 49 19.48 -1.06 5.45
C THR A 49 18.22 -1.36 6.27
N PRO A 50 18.34 -1.91 7.48
CA PRO A 50 17.19 -2.21 8.34
C PRO A 50 16.26 -1.00 8.53
N GLU A 51 16.83 0.18 8.75
CA GLU A 51 16.07 1.41 8.99
C GLU A 51 15.27 1.83 7.75
N ALA A 52 15.89 1.75 6.57
CA ALA A 52 15.23 2.06 5.32
C ALA A 52 14.14 1.02 5.00
N ALA A 53 14.39 -0.26 5.26
CA ALA A 53 13.40 -1.32 5.06
C ALA A 53 12.13 -1.09 5.89
N GLU A 54 12.28 -0.69 7.17
CA GLU A 54 11.13 -0.36 8.03
C GLU A 54 10.33 0.85 7.50
N LEU A 55 11.00 1.91 7.02
CA LEU A 55 10.33 3.06 6.41
C LEU A 55 9.52 2.66 5.17
N PHE A 56 10.10 1.82 4.30
CA PHE A 56 9.40 1.27 3.14
C PHE A 56 8.19 0.43 3.57
N MET A 57 8.33 -0.41 4.60
CA MET A 57 7.25 -1.28 5.06
C MET A 57 6.09 -0.54 5.72
N ASP A 58 6.35 0.47 6.55
CA ASP A 58 5.28 1.33 7.10
C ASP A 58 4.48 1.97 5.96
N ARG A 59 5.18 2.54 4.98
CA ARG A 59 4.54 3.24 3.87
C ARG A 59 3.80 2.30 2.93
N ALA A 60 4.37 1.15 2.61
CA ALA A 60 3.75 0.10 1.81
C ALA A 60 2.45 -0.40 2.46
N SER A 61 2.45 -0.62 3.77
CA SER A 61 1.27 -1.08 4.51
C SER A 61 0.13 -0.07 4.43
N ARG A 62 0.42 1.22 4.61
CA ARG A 62 -0.57 2.30 4.49
C ARG A 62 -1.14 2.43 3.07
N ILE A 63 -0.29 2.24 2.05
CA ILE A 63 -0.73 2.24 0.64
C ILE A 63 -1.65 1.04 0.38
N ALA A 64 -1.29 -0.15 0.86
CA ALA A 64 -2.11 -1.36 0.73
C ALA A 64 -3.49 -1.17 1.36
N ASP A 65 -3.56 -0.64 2.58
CA ASP A 65 -4.83 -0.32 3.24
C ASP A 65 -5.67 0.68 2.43
N SER A 66 -5.06 1.78 1.96
CA SER A 66 -5.76 2.79 1.15
C SER A 66 -6.30 2.23 -0.17
N LEU A 67 -5.52 1.42 -0.88
CA LEU A 67 -5.94 0.78 -2.13
C LEU A 67 -7.04 -0.26 -1.89
N ARG A 68 -6.95 -1.02 -0.79
CA ARG A 68 -7.97 -1.98 -0.38
C ARG A 68 -9.30 -1.29 -0.11
N MET A 69 -9.28 -0.17 0.63
CA MET A 69 -10.49 0.63 0.90
C MET A 69 -11.11 1.13 -0.40
N ALA A 70 -10.28 1.66 -1.29
CA ALA A 70 -10.76 2.24 -2.55
C ALA A 70 -11.21 1.19 -3.59
N SER A 71 -10.79 -0.06 -3.43
CA SER A 71 -11.19 -1.20 -4.27
C SER A 71 -12.47 -1.88 -3.75
N ALA A 72 -12.74 -1.79 -2.43
CA ALA A 72 -13.89 -2.41 -1.78
C ALA A 72 -15.23 -1.69 -2.04
N GLN A 73 -15.25 -0.49 -2.65
CA GLN A 73 -16.48 0.29 -2.74
C GLN A 73 -16.62 1.15 -4.01
N PRO A 74 -17.73 1.04 -4.76
CA PRO A 74 -18.35 2.21 -5.36
C PRO A 74 -19.08 2.93 -4.22
N LEU A 75 -18.45 3.93 -3.59
CA LEU A 75 -19.11 4.75 -2.58
C LEU A 75 -20.36 5.39 -3.20
N LYS A 76 -21.55 4.97 -2.78
CA LYS A 76 -22.76 5.76 -3.00
C LYS A 76 -22.65 7.01 -2.13
N ARG A 77 -23.02 8.15 -2.69
CA ARG A 77 -22.99 9.45 -2.02
C ARG A 77 -23.90 9.39 -0.78
N GLY A 78 -23.32 9.36 0.42
CA GLY A 78 -24.07 9.36 1.68
C GLY A 78 -23.63 8.33 2.74
N ASP A 79 -22.79 7.35 2.40
CA ASP A 79 -22.31 6.38 3.40
C ASP A 79 -21.15 6.92 4.25
N ALA A 80 -21.24 6.67 5.56
CA ALA A 80 -20.14 6.88 6.50
C ALA A 80 -18.97 5.93 6.15
N PRO A 81 -17.71 6.35 6.36
CA PRO A 81 -16.57 5.51 6.05
C PRO A 81 -16.63 4.24 6.90
N VAL A 82 -16.73 3.08 6.23
CA VAL A 82 -16.52 1.80 6.88
C VAL A 82 -15.06 1.78 7.34
N LEU A 83 -14.84 1.86 8.65
CA LEU A 83 -13.55 1.61 9.28
C LEU A 83 -13.22 0.13 9.10
N VAL A 84 -12.62 -0.22 7.97
CA VAL A 84 -12.08 -1.55 7.80
C VAL A 84 -10.81 -1.62 8.64
N ALA A 85 -10.76 -2.57 9.57
CA ALA A 85 -9.60 -2.78 10.43
C ALA A 85 -8.31 -2.88 9.59
N PRO A 86 -7.18 -2.32 10.04
CA PRO A 86 -5.90 -2.44 9.34
C PRO A 86 -5.61 -3.90 9.01
N LEU A 87 -5.00 -4.15 7.85
CA LEU A 87 -4.46 -5.48 7.57
C LEU A 87 -3.57 -5.89 8.75
N LYS A 88 -3.91 -6.99 9.43
CA LYS A 88 -3.12 -7.48 10.57
C LYS A 88 -1.69 -7.65 10.11
N ARG A 89 -0.77 -6.88 10.69
CA ARG A 89 0.66 -7.04 10.45
C ARG A 89 1.03 -8.42 10.95
N GLU A 90 1.37 -9.35 10.06
CA GLU A 90 2.00 -10.62 10.44
C GLU A 90 3.45 -10.35 10.93
N ALA A 91 3.59 -9.57 11.99
CA ALA A 91 4.85 -9.17 12.60
C ALA A 91 4.99 -9.67 14.05
N GLU A 92 4.17 -10.64 14.45
CA GLU A 92 4.32 -11.37 15.72
C GLU A 92 4.32 -12.87 15.43
N ARG A 93 5.44 -13.36 14.88
CA ARG A 93 5.90 -14.75 15.02
C ARG A 93 7.37 -14.84 14.70
#